data_AF-A0A4R8JVH5-F1
#
_entry.id   AF-A0A4R8JVH5-F1
#
_cell.length_a   1.000
_cell.length_b   1.000
_cell.length_c   1.000
_cell.angle_alpha   90.00
_cell.angle_beta   90.00
_cell.angle_gamma   90.00
#
_symmetry.space_group_name_H-M   'P 1'
#
loop_
_entity.id
_entity.type
_entity.pdbx_description
1 polymer ?
#
loop_
_entity_poly.entity_id
_entity_poly.type
_entity_poly.pdbx_seq_one_letter_code
_entity_poly.pdbx_strand_id
1 'polypeptide(L)'
;MNTAKLFTLSVAALTIFGTASQLAQAQGKTRAEVKQELVHAQHTGVIPSSKTQYPPDANTIARNKQTHAITLHGGEKSPALDQHDKLAAK
;
A
#
# COMPACT_ATOMS: atom_id res chain seq x y z
N MET A 1 22.78 2.91 57.53
CA MET A 1 24.09 3.25 56.92
C MET A 1 23.95 2.98 55.43
N ASN A 2 23.42 3.91 54.62
CA ASN A 2 24.07 5.14 54.14
C ASN A 2 25.42 4.76 53.49
N THR A 3 25.78 5.06 52.24
CA THR A 3 25.31 6.01 51.23
C THR A 3 26.25 5.82 50.02
N ALA A 4 25.76 6.13 48.83
CA ALA A 4 26.50 6.73 47.71
C ALA A 4 27.74 6.01 47.14
N LYS A 5 27.69 5.70 45.84
CA LYS A 5 28.50 6.41 44.83
C LYS A 5 27.74 6.49 43.51
N LEU A 6 27.34 7.73 43.19
CA LEU A 6 26.92 8.18 41.87
C LEU A 6 28.16 8.23 40.97
N PHE A 7 28.08 7.63 39.78
CA PHE A 7 28.88 8.06 38.64
C PHE A 7 27.94 8.28 37.45
N THR A 8 27.72 9.55 37.20
CA THR A 8 27.13 10.16 36.01
C THR A 8 27.95 9.81 34.77
N LEU A 9 27.30 9.40 33.67
CA LEU A 9 27.61 9.97 32.36
C LEU A 9 26.41 9.82 31.41
N SER A 10 25.88 10.98 31.04
CA SER A 10 24.82 11.19 30.07
C SER A 10 25.24 10.76 28.67
N VAL A 11 24.36 10.04 27.96
CA VAL A 11 24.22 10.20 26.51
C VAL A 11 22.75 10.47 26.25
N ALA A 12 22.44 11.76 26.17
CA ALA A 12 21.17 12.23 25.62
C ALA A 12 21.14 11.87 24.13
N ALA A 13 20.52 10.73 23.81
CA ALA A 13 20.12 10.45 22.44
C ALA A 13 18.95 11.37 22.11
N LEU A 14 19.27 12.54 21.53
CA LEU A 14 18.34 13.43 20.88
C LEU A 14 17.61 12.63 19.78
N THR A 15 16.43 12.10 20.09
CA THR A 15 15.49 11.59 19.09
C THR A 15 14.87 12.79 18.37
N ILE A 16 15.61 13.37 17.42
CA ILE A 16 15.08 14.32 16.44
C ILE A 16 14.30 13.51 15.40
N PHE A 17 13.13 12.98 15.76
CA PHE A 17 12.15 12.50 14.79
C PHE A 17 11.01 13.50 14.76
N GLY A 18 11.00 14.42 13.79
CA GLY A 18 9.84 15.29 13.64
C GLY A 18 10.00 16.57 12.85
N THR A 19 10.91 16.68 11.89
CA THR A 19 10.87 17.78 10.91
C THR A 19 11.12 17.26 9.49
N ALA A 20 10.25 16.36 9.05
CA ALA A 20 10.12 16.04 7.63
C ALA A 20 8.65 16.09 7.21
N SER A 21 7.97 17.20 7.53
CA SER A 21 6.89 17.70 6.67
C SER A 21 7.55 18.34 5.43
N GLN A 22 8.34 17.54 4.71
CA GLN A 22 8.86 17.93 3.42
C GLN A 22 7.63 18.01 2.53
N LEU A 23 7.32 19.24 2.12
CA LEU A 23 6.50 19.57 0.98
C LEU A 23 6.51 18.40 0.01
N ALA A 24 5.38 17.73 -0.16
CA ALA A 24 5.19 16.68 -1.14
C ALA A 24 5.34 17.30 -2.53
N GLN A 25 6.58 17.60 -2.92
CA GLN A 25 7.01 17.57 -4.30
C GLN A 25 6.81 16.12 -4.68
N ALA A 26 5.60 15.77 -5.10
CA ALA A 26 5.28 14.45 -5.58
C ALA A 26 6.18 14.23 -6.79
N GLN A 27 7.39 13.68 -6.56
CA GLN A 27 8.17 13.10 -7.62
C GLN A 27 7.22 12.11 -8.28
N GLY A 28 6.79 12.45 -9.50
CA GLY A 28 5.81 11.65 -10.21
C GLY A 28 6.34 10.23 -10.26
N LYS A 29 5.48 9.26 -9.90
CA LYS A 29 5.83 7.83 -10.00
C LYS A 29 6.44 7.59 -11.38
N THR A 30 7.54 6.86 -11.42
CA THR A 30 8.13 6.41 -12.68
C THR A 30 7.09 5.59 -13.45
N ARG A 31 7.21 5.52 -14.79
CA ARG A 31 6.29 4.67 -15.57
C ARG A 31 6.31 3.21 -15.11
N ALA A 32 7.45 2.72 -14.62
CA ALA A 32 7.57 1.37 -14.07
C ALA A 32 6.72 1.20 -12.81
N GLU A 33 6.79 2.14 -11.88
CA GLU A 33 5.99 2.12 -10.64
C GLU A 33 4.49 2.25 -10.93
N VAL A 34 4.09 3.10 -11.87
CA VAL A 34 2.67 3.22 -12.27
C VAL A 34 2.17 1.90 -12.85
N LYS A 35 2.97 1.22 -13.68
CA LYS A 35 2.61 -0.10 -14.22
C LYS A 35 2.46 -1.13 -13.10
N GLN A 36 3.37 -1.16 -12.13
CA GLN A 36 3.28 -2.07 -10.98
C GLN A 36 2.00 -1.82 -10.16
N GLU A 37 1.67 -0.56 -9.91
CA GLU A 37 0.43 -0.19 -9.23
C GLU A 37 -0.81 -0.65 -10.01
N LEU A 38 -0.83 -0.46 -11.33
CA LEU A 38 -1.95 -0.88 -12.16
C LEU A 38 -2.11 -2.41 -12.19
N VAL A 39 -1.00 -3.15 -12.20
CA VAL A 39 -1.03 -4.62 -12.09
C VAL A 39 -1.60 -5.02 -10.73
N HIS A 40 -1.17 -4.37 -9.65
CA HIS A 40 -1.71 -4.61 -8.32
C HIS A 40 -3.22 -4.25 -8.22
N ALA A 41 -3.64 -3.14 -8.82
CA ALA A 41 -5.03 -2.71 -8.86
C ALA A 41 -5.92 -3.70 -9.64
N GLN A 42 -5.38 -4.30 -10.70
CA GLN A 42 -6.04 -5.36 -11.47
C GLN A 42 -6.19 -6.63 -10.62
N HIS A 43 -5.08 -7.10 -10.04
CA HIS A 43 -5.05 -8.27 -9.16
C HIS A 43 -6.01 -8.15 -7.97
N THR A 44 -6.12 -6.96 -7.39
CA THR A 44 -7.03 -6.72 -6.27
C THR A 44 -8.48 -6.50 -6.69
N GLY A 45 -8.78 -6.47 -7.99
CA GLY A 45 -10.15 -6.27 -8.50
C GLY A 45 -10.73 -4.89 -8.18
N VAL A 46 -9.90 -3.85 -7.99
CA VAL A 46 -10.37 -2.48 -7.71
C VAL A 46 -10.59 -1.64 -8.96
N ILE A 47 -10.17 -2.13 -10.13
CA ILE A 47 -10.41 -1.43 -11.38
C ILE A 47 -11.93 -1.41 -11.66
N PRO A 48 -12.54 -0.23 -11.85
CA PRO A 48 -13.94 -0.13 -12.19
C PRO A 48 -14.17 -0.72 -13.59
N SER A 49 -15.16 -1.61 -13.71
CA SER A 49 -15.59 -2.19 -14.99
C SER A 49 -16.33 -1.17 -15.88
N SER A 50 -16.96 -0.16 -15.27
CA SER A 50 -17.67 0.90 -15.97
C SER A 50 -16.77 2.12 -16.21
N LYS A 51 -16.85 2.70 -17.40
CA LYS A 51 -16.16 3.96 -17.77
C LYS A 51 -16.95 5.22 -17.43
N THR A 52 -18.22 5.09 -17.05
CA THR A 52 -19.14 6.23 -16.84
C THR A 52 -19.38 6.58 -15.39
N GLN A 53 -19.01 5.69 -14.46
CA GLN A 53 -19.23 5.87 -13.03
C GLN A 53 -17.89 6.10 -12.32
N TYR A 54 -17.46 7.37 -12.31
CA TYR A 54 -16.24 7.79 -11.63
C TYR A 54 -16.50 8.98 -10.70
N PRO A 55 -16.04 8.94 -9.43
CA PRO A 55 -15.38 7.81 -8.78
C PRO A 55 -16.36 6.67 -8.42
N PRO A 56 -15.93 5.40 -8.40
CA PRO A 56 -16.77 4.29 -7.97
C PRO A 56 -17.14 4.41 -6.49
N ASP A 57 -18.37 4.02 -6.13
CA ASP A 57 -18.78 3.94 -4.73
C ASP A 57 -18.12 2.74 -4.01
N ALA A 58 -18.10 2.77 -2.68
CA ALA A 58 -17.48 1.73 -1.87
C ALA A 58 -18.13 0.35 -2.06
N ASN A 59 -19.44 0.30 -2.30
CA ASN A 59 -20.17 -0.95 -2.52
C ASN A 59 -19.76 -1.61 -3.85
N THR A 60 -19.55 -0.81 -4.88
CA THR A 60 -19.09 -1.22 -6.21
C THR A 60 -17.68 -1.77 -6.10
N ILE A 61 -16.79 -1.08 -5.38
CA ILE A 61 -15.44 -1.60 -5.11
C ILE A 61 -15.51 -2.95 -4.38
N ALA A 62 -16.32 -3.08 -3.33
CA ALA A 62 -16.46 -4.33 -2.57
C ALA A 62 -16.99 -5.48 -3.45
N ARG A 63 -18.02 -5.23 -4.28
CA ARG A 63 -18.54 -6.23 -5.21
C ARG A 63 -17.53 -6.63 -6.27
N ASN A 64 -16.76 -5.67 -6.81
CA ASN A 64 -15.73 -5.97 -7.82
C ASN A 64 -14.64 -6.85 -7.22
N LYS A 65 -14.16 -6.53 -6.01
CA LYS A 65 -13.21 -7.37 -5.26
C LYS A 65 -13.74 -8.79 -5.06
N GLN A 66 -14.99 -8.93 -4.61
CA GLN A 66 -15.61 -10.23 -4.39
C GLN A 66 -15.75 -11.03 -5.70
N THR A 67 -16.22 -10.39 -6.76
CA THR A 67 -16.39 -11.03 -8.08
C THR A 67 -15.04 -11.48 -8.63
N HIS A 68 -14.01 -10.65 -8.49
CA HIS A 68 -12.64 -10.95 -8.88
C HIS A 68 -12.10 -12.16 -8.10
N ALA A 69 -12.21 -12.14 -6.78
CA ALA A 69 -11.77 -13.23 -5.91
C ALA A 69 -12.43 -14.58 -6.28
N ILE A 70 -13.74 -14.58 -6.54
CA ILE A 70 -14.47 -15.79 -6.93
C ILE A 70 -14.03 -16.29 -8.32
N THR A 71 -13.88 -15.38 -9.29
CA THR A 71 -13.65 -15.75 -10.70
C THR A 71 -12.21 -16.21 -10.95
N LEU A 72 -11.23 -15.54 -10.31
CA LEU A 72 -9.81 -15.77 -10.60
C LEU A 72 -9.10 -16.58 -9.51
N HIS A 73 -9.59 -16.55 -8.27
CA HIS A 73 -8.90 -17.17 -7.12
C HIS A 73 -9.78 -18.13 -6.32
N GLY A 74 -10.93 -18.55 -6.87
CA GLY A 74 -11.84 -19.50 -6.19
C GLY A 74 -12.37 -19.03 -4.83
N GLY A 75 -12.37 -17.71 -4.58
CA GLY A 75 -12.83 -17.12 -3.31
C GLY A 75 -11.73 -16.90 -2.26
N GLU A 76 -10.45 -17.06 -2.61
CA GLU A 76 -9.33 -16.71 -1.73
C GLU A 76 -9.29 -15.20 -1.42
N LYS A 77 -9.02 -14.84 -0.15
CA LYS A 77 -9.12 -13.45 0.34
C LYS A 77 -7.91 -12.57 0.03
N SER A 78 -6.73 -13.18 -0.09
CA SER A 78 -5.45 -12.50 -0.33
C SER A 78 -4.51 -13.41 -1.13
N PRO A 79 -4.85 -13.71 -2.38
CA PRO A 79 -3.98 -14.49 -3.25
C PRO A 79 -2.64 -13.76 -3.45
N ALA A 80 -1.54 -14.51 -3.54
CA ALA A 80 -0.26 -13.92 -3.90
C ALA A 80 -0.30 -13.47 -5.38
N LEU A 81 0.53 -12.50 -5.74
CA LEU A 81 0.73 -12.16 -7.15
C LEU A 81 1.20 -13.41 -7.90
N ASP A 82 0.45 -13.85 -8.91
CA ASP A 82 0.71 -15.10 -9.60
C ASP A 82 0.92 -14.90 -11.12
N GLN A 83 1.05 -16.01 -11.86
CA GLN A 83 1.27 -16.01 -13.30
C GLN A 83 0.18 -15.24 -14.10
N HIS A 84 -1.07 -15.17 -13.64
CA HIS A 84 -2.13 -14.43 -14.33
C HIS A 84 -1.93 -12.91 -14.28
N ASP A 85 -1.30 -12.38 -13.23
CA ASP A 85 -1.00 -10.95 -13.10
C ASP A 85 0.06 -10.48 -14.09
N LYS A 86 0.93 -11.39 -14.53
CA LYS A 86 1.95 -11.11 -15.54
C LYS A 86 1.35 -10.89 -16.93
N LEU A 87 0.21 -11.53 -17.22
CA LEU A 87 -0.52 -11.33 -18.47
C LEU A 87 -1.20 -9.95 -18.50
N ALA A 88 -1.65 -9.46 -17.34
CA ALA A 88 -2.19 -8.12 -17.17
C ALA A 88 -1.12 -6.99 -17.29
N ALA A 89 0.16 -7.34 -17.19
CA ALA A 89 1.28 -6.41 -17.22
C ALA A 89 1.88 -6.13 -18.62
N LYS A 90 1.41 -6.82 -19.66
CA LYS A 90 1.98 -6.81 -21.03
C LYS A 90 1.34 -5.73 -21.92
#